data_AF-A0A962NZ77-F1
#
_entry.id   AF-A0A962NZ77-F1
#
_cell.length_a   1.000
_cell.length_b   1.000
_cell.length_c   1.000
_cell.angle_alpha   90.00
_cell.angle_beta   90.00
_cell.angle_gamma   90.00
#
_symmetry.space_group_name_H-M   'P 1'
#
loop_
_entity.id
_entity.type
_entity.pdbx_description
1 polymer ?
#
loop_
_entity_poly.entity_id
_entity_poly.type
_entity_poly.pdbx_seq_one_letter_code
_entity_poly.pdbx_strand_id
1 'polypeptide(L)'
;MQEEGILEEVTAIAVKRVLAWQIAEAMKEQHLTKTVMAERMHTSRASLNRLLDEEDTSLTLTTLASAAAALGKTIRIELVSA
;
A
#
# COMPACT_ATOMS: atom_id res chain seq x y z
N MET A 1 -2.80 -26.52 -9.42
CA MET A 1 -1.50 -25.86 -9.64
C MET A 1 -1.61 -24.56 -10.45
N GLN A 2 -1.96 -24.58 -11.74
CA GLN A 2 -2.07 -23.30 -12.50
C GLN A 2 -3.24 -22.42 -12.01
N GLU A 3 -4.39 -23.00 -11.69
CA GLU A 3 -5.54 -22.25 -11.15
C GLU A 3 -5.30 -21.70 -9.73
N GLU A 4 -4.54 -22.40 -8.89
CA GLU A 4 -4.20 -21.96 -7.53
C GLU A 4 -3.25 -20.75 -7.55
N GLY A 5 -2.23 -20.77 -8.42
CA GLY A 5 -1.31 -19.63 -8.58
C GLY A 5 -2.01 -18.37 -9.11
N ILE A 6 -3.01 -18.54 -10.00
CA ILE A 6 -3.83 -17.42 -10.50
C ILE A 6 -4.69 -16.85 -9.36
N LEU A 7 -5.28 -17.70 -8.53
CA LEU A 7 -6.10 -17.26 -7.40
C LEU A 7 -5.29 -16.45 -6.38
N GLU A 8 -4.07 -16.89 -6.08
CA GLU A 8 -3.15 -16.20 -5.17
C GLU A 8 -2.72 -14.83 -5.73
N GLU A 9 -2.35 -14.73 -7.01
CA GLU A 9 -2.01 -13.46 -7.66
C GLU A 9 -3.19 -12.48 -7.68
N VAL A 10 -4.39 -12.96 -8.03
CA VAL A 10 -5.61 -12.13 -8.05
C VAL A 10 -5.94 -11.63 -6.64
N THR A 11 -5.78 -12.48 -5.63
CA THR A 11 -5.99 -12.10 -4.23
C THR A 11 -4.99 -11.03 -3.79
N ALA A 12 -3.71 -11.18 -4.15
CA ALA A 12 -2.68 -10.18 -3.85
C ALA A 12 -2.99 -8.83 -4.49
N ILE A 13 -3.41 -8.81 -5.76
CA ILE A 13 -3.81 -7.58 -6.47
C ILE A 13 -5.04 -6.93 -5.80
N ALA A 14 -6.04 -7.73 -5.40
CA ALA A 14 -7.22 -7.21 -4.72
C ALA A 14 -6.86 -6.52 -3.39
N VAL A 15 -6.04 -7.18 -2.56
CA VAL A 15 -5.55 -6.59 -1.29
C VAL A 15 -4.74 -5.32 -1.56
N LYS A 16 -3.87 -5.35 -2.57
CA LYS A 16 -3.05 -4.21 -2.96
C LYS A 16 -3.88 -3.00 -3.37
N ARG A 17 -4.91 -3.18 -4.19
CA ARG A 17 -5.85 -2.11 -4.61
C ARG A 17 -6.52 -1.45 -3.42
N VAL A 18 -6.99 -2.25 -2.45
CA VAL A 18 -7.60 -1.72 -1.22
C VAL A 18 -6.60 -0.89 -0.42
N LEU A 19 -5.36 -1.38 -0.24
CA LEU A 19 -4.33 -0.66 0.50
C LEU A 19 -3.91 0.64 -0.20
N ALA A 20 -3.67 0.61 -1.52
CA ALA A 20 -3.31 1.79 -2.30
C ALA A 20 -4.40 2.86 -2.23
N TRP A 21 -5.67 2.46 -2.37
CA TRP A 21 -6.82 3.34 -2.24
C TRP A 21 -6.92 3.97 -0.84
N GLN A 22 -6.80 3.18 0.23
CA GLN A 22 -6.86 3.69 1.61
C GLN A 22 -5.77 4.73 1.89
N ILE A 23 -4.54 4.49 1.41
CA ILE A 23 -3.43 5.43 1.56
C ILE A 23 -3.69 6.70 0.75
N ALA A 24 -4.14 6.57 -0.50
CA ALA A 24 -4.45 7.71 -1.35
C ALA A 24 -5.57 8.59 -0.78
N GLU A 25 -6.64 7.98 -0.25
CA GLU A 25 -7.74 8.73 0.35
C GLU A 25 -7.30 9.44 1.65
N ALA A 26 -6.51 8.77 2.50
CA ALA A 26 -5.94 9.41 3.68
C ALA A 26 -5.02 10.59 3.34
N MET A 27 -4.24 10.49 2.26
CA MET A 27 -3.44 11.62 1.76
C MET A 27 -4.33 12.78 1.32
N LYS A 28 -5.43 12.48 0.61
CA LYS A 28 -6.39 13.49 0.14
C LYS A 28 -7.11 14.18 1.30
N GLU A 29 -7.56 13.44 2.31
CA GLU A 29 -8.15 13.99 3.55
C GLU A 29 -7.20 14.95 4.28
N GLN A 30 -5.90 14.67 4.24
CA GLN A 30 -4.86 15.49 4.87
C GLN A 30 -4.24 16.54 3.92
N HIS A 31 -4.75 16.67 2.69
CA HIS A 31 -4.20 17.55 1.64
C HIS A 31 -2.70 17.34 1.37
N LEU A 32 -2.22 16.10 1.46
CA LEU A 32 -0.82 15.75 1.23
C LEU A 32 -0.55 15.49 -0.25
N THR A 33 0.46 16.17 -0.78
CA THR A 33 1.01 15.84 -2.09
C THR A 33 1.88 14.60 -2.02
N LYS A 34 2.09 13.93 -3.16
CA LYS A 34 3.03 12.80 -3.26
C LYS A 34 4.46 13.19 -2.84
N THR A 35 4.90 14.42 -3.09
CA THR A 35 6.22 14.89 -2.66
C THR A 35 6.32 14.94 -1.14
N VAL A 36 5.36 15.60 -0.49
CA VAL A 36 5.33 15.72 0.97
C VAL A 36 5.21 14.34 1.64
N MET A 37 4.40 13.46 1.09
CA MET A 37 4.25 12.10 1.61
C MET A 37 5.56 11.31 1.51
N ALA A 38 6.26 11.38 0.36
CA ALA A 38 7.54 10.71 0.19
C ALA A 38 8.61 11.23 1.17
N GLU A 39 8.62 12.54 1.43
CA GLU A 39 9.50 13.17 2.43
C GLU A 39 9.21 12.66 3.85
N ARG A 40 7.92 12.62 4.25
CA ARG A 40 7.51 12.08 5.58
C ARG A 40 7.86 10.60 5.76
N MET A 41 7.78 9.83 4.69
CA MET A 41 8.16 8.41 4.68
C MET A 41 9.67 8.18 4.59
N HIS A 42 10.47 9.23 4.43
CA HIS A 42 11.91 9.16 4.15
C HIS A 42 12.24 8.25 2.95
N THR A 43 11.48 8.40 1.86
CA THR A 43 11.60 7.57 0.66
C THR A 43 11.62 8.39 -0.62
N SER A 44 11.92 7.75 -1.75
CA SER A 44 11.88 8.40 -3.05
C SER A 44 10.44 8.50 -3.57
N ARG A 45 10.17 9.49 -4.45
CA ARG A 45 8.89 9.58 -5.17
C ARG A 45 8.57 8.33 -5.99
N ALA A 46 9.60 7.66 -6.53
CA ALA A 46 9.42 6.41 -7.28
C ALA A 46 8.92 5.28 -6.37
N SER A 47 9.49 5.16 -5.16
CA SER A 47 9.03 4.18 -4.17
C SER A 47 7.60 4.46 -3.69
N LEU A 48 7.23 5.72 -3.48
CA LEU A 48 5.84 6.08 -3.16
C LEU A 48 4.90 5.78 -4.34
N ASN A 49 5.32 6.04 -5.59
CA ASN A 49 4.51 5.72 -6.75
C ASN A 49 4.22 4.22 -6.83
N ARG A 50 5.21 3.35 -6.61
CA ARG A 50 4.99 1.89 -6.53
C ARG A 50 4.05 1.50 -5.39
N LEU A 51 4.15 2.16 -4.24
CA LEU A 51 3.21 1.95 -3.14
C LEU A 51 1.76 2.26 -3.55
N LEU A 52 1.55 3.32 -4.33
CA LEU A 52 0.24 3.77 -4.79
C LEU A 52 -0.22 3.11 -6.11
N ASP A 53 0.66 2.41 -6.81
CA ASP A 53 0.36 1.69 -8.05
C ASP A 53 -0.42 0.42 -7.71
N GLU A 54 -1.66 0.35 -8.15
CA GLU A 54 -2.60 -0.74 -7.87
C GLU A 54 -2.18 -2.11 -8.39
N GLU A 55 -1.33 -2.15 -9.43
CA GLU A 55 -0.86 -3.38 -10.06
C GLU A 55 0.51 -3.83 -9.50
N ASP A 56 1.20 -2.95 -8.76
CA ASP A 56 2.48 -3.27 -8.15
C ASP A 56 2.29 -3.95 -6.78
N THR A 57 2.26 -5.28 -6.81
CA THR A 57 2.15 -6.13 -5.62
C THR A 57 3.46 -6.18 -4.80
N SER A 58 4.55 -5.56 -5.27
CA SER A 58 5.83 -5.54 -4.55
C SER A 58 5.78 -4.56 -3.37
N LEU A 59 5.34 -5.08 -2.22
CA LEU A 59 5.26 -4.34 -0.97
C LEU A 59 5.98 -5.06 0.16
N THR A 60 6.68 -4.30 0.99
CA THR A 60 7.23 -4.80 2.25
C THR A 60 6.39 -4.31 3.43
N LEU A 61 6.37 -5.09 4.51
CA LEU A 61 5.76 -4.67 5.78
C LEU A 61 6.34 -3.35 6.28
N THR A 62 7.64 -3.11 6.04
CA THR A 62 8.31 -1.85 6.38
C THR A 62 7.79 -0.65 5.58
N THR A 63 7.48 -0.85 4.29
CA THR A 63 6.90 0.20 3.44
C THR A 63 5.50 0.57 3.91
N LEU A 64 4.68 -0.44 4.22
CA LEU A 64 3.34 -0.25 4.74
C LEU A 64 3.34 0.46 6.11
N ALA A 65 4.21 0.04 7.03
CA ALA A 65 4.36 0.67 8.33
C ALA A 65 4.82 2.13 8.20
N SER A 66 5.77 2.43 7.31
CA SER A 66 6.24 3.80 7.05
C SER A 66 5.12 4.69 6.50
N ALA A 67 4.33 4.19 5.54
CA ALA A 67 3.20 4.93 4.99
C ALA A 67 2.12 5.22 6.05
N ALA A 68 1.78 4.23 6.88
CA ALA A 68 0.84 4.43 7.98
C ALA A 68 1.36 5.47 8.97
N ALA A 69 2.64 5.37 9.39
CA ALA A 69 3.26 6.33 10.30
C ALA A 69 3.29 7.76 9.74
N ALA A 70 3.62 7.93 8.46
CA ALA A 70 3.62 9.24 7.78
C ALA A 70 2.24 9.91 7.72
N LEU A 71 1.17 9.10 7.83
CA LEU A 71 -0.22 9.53 7.89
C LEU A 71 -0.75 9.65 9.34
N GLY A 72 0.06 9.35 10.36
CA GLY A 72 -0.37 9.30 11.76
C GLY A 72 -1.34 8.15 12.06
N LYS A 73 -1.26 7.06 11.29
CA LYS A 73 -2.11 5.85 11.40
C LYS A 73 -1.26 4.63 11.75
N THR A 74 -1.93 3.51 12.03
CA THR A 74 -1.32 2.20 12.25
C THR A 74 -1.91 1.17 11.29
N ILE A 75 -1.11 0.20 10.84
CA ILE A 75 -1.60 -0.92 10.03
C ILE A 75 -1.89 -2.14 10.90
N ARG A 76 -2.98 -2.85 10.60
CA ARG A 76 -3.31 -4.15 11.19
C ARG A 76 -3.53 -5.15 10.06
N ILE A 77 -2.84 -6.27 10.11
CA ILE A 77 -2.95 -7.36 9.14
C ILE A 77 -3.35 -8.62 9.92
N GLU A 78 -4.30 -9.37 9.38
CA GLU A 78 -4.82 -10.58 9.98
C GLU A 78 -5.01 -11.65 8.91
N LEU A 79 -4.85 -12.91 9.32
CA LEU A 79 -5.23 -14.06 8.50
C LEU A 79 -6.69 -14.40 8.81
N VAL A 80 -7.48 -14.58 7.77
CA VAL A 80 -8.90 -14.97 7.85
C VAL A 80 -9.07 -16.40 7.33
N SER A 81 -10.17 -17.06 7.71
CA SER A 81 -10.53 -18.36 7.14
C SER A 81 -10.78 -18.23 5.63
N ALA A 82 -10.34 -19.23 4.87
CA ALA A 82 -10.58 -19.34 3.43
C ALA A 82 -12.02 -19.80 3.12
#